data_AF-A0A8H3C680-F1
#
_entry.id   AF-A0A8H3C680-F1
#
_cell.length_a   1.000
_cell.length_b   1.000
_cell.length_c   1.000
_cell.angle_alpha   90.00
_cell.angle_beta   90.00
_cell.angle_gamma   90.00
#
_symmetry.space_group_name_H-M   'P 1'
#
loop_
_entity.id
_entity.type
_entity.pdbx_description
1 polymer ?
#
loop_
_entity_poly.entity_id
_entity_poly.type
_entity_poly.pdbx_seq_one_letter_code
_entity_poly.pdbx_strand_id
1 'polypeptide(L)'
;MSQQAIPEVLQASVNDVRHLASMIRGVAFVNRATISISEAGITVTVEEARSLIANAYIPYSLFSNYTFNPPSGDAASSQGSDSQSPAAVFEVQLDVLLECLNIFGTAGGNLLVKGGAGAEQKPRGKAQGRGKGKEWADLNANRLDNYFTSSKATALRMSYQGEGYPLTLLLAEDANGPKTTCEVTTLEPEPNLELPFDDDEKRVTPRPHRNILTCYMQSSKAYYEGGLYGYERLFRRSTSPAIR
;
A
#
# COMPACT_ATOMS: atom_id res chain seq x y z
N MET A 1 41.56 -1.92 -10.71
CA MET A 1 40.37 -1.11 -11.06
C MET A 1 39.38 -1.25 -9.92
N SER A 2 39.57 -0.46 -8.86
CA SER A 2 38.62 -0.35 -7.74
C SER A 2 37.43 0.45 -8.23
N GLN A 3 36.28 -0.20 -8.45
CA GLN A 3 35.01 0.49 -8.66
C GLN A 3 34.71 1.27 -7.37
N GLN A 4 34.95 2.59 -7.39
CA GLN A 4 34.34 3.48 -6.41
C GLN A 4 32.84 3.42 -6.67
N ALA A 5 32.13 2.63 -5.88
CA ALA A 5 30.68 2.59 -5.90
C ALA A 5 30.17 3.99 -5.51
N ILE A 6 29.49 4.67 -6.44
CA ILE A 6 28.74 5.87 -6.11
C ILE A 6 27.75 5.48 -5.01
N PRO A 7 27.73 6.17 -3.86
CA PRO A 7 26.83 5.81 -2.78
C PRO A 7 25.39 5.96 -3.26
N GLU A 8 24.62 4.87 -3.20
CA GLU A 8 23.20 4.89 -3.55
C GLU A 8 22.48 5.87 -2.61
N VAL A 9 21.59 6.70 -3.16
CA VAL A 9 20.76 7.66 -2.41
C VAL A 9 19.90 6.95 -1.36
N LEU A 10 19.35 5.78 -1.70
CA LEU A 10 18.63 4.94 -0.74
C LEU A 10 19.14 3.51 -0.79
N GLN A 11 19.32 2.93 0.39
CA GLN A 11 19.33 1.48 0.61
C GLN A 11 18.40 1.15 1.77
N ALA A 12 17.37 0.35 1.50
CA ALA A 12 16.44 -0.09 2.52
C ALA A 12 16.19 -1.60 2.41
N SER A 13 15.98 -2.27 3.54
CA SER A 13 15.67 -3.70 3.59
C SER A 13 14.48 -3.96 4.51
N VAL A 14 13.61 -4.87 4.11
CA VAL A 14 12.40 -5.27 4.85
C VAL A 14 12.35 -6.79 4.89
N ASN A 15 12.08 -7.34 6.08
CA ASN A 15 12.00 -8.80 6.25
C ASN A 15 10.65 -9.37 5.77
N ASP A 16 9.60 -8.55 5.84
CA ASP A 16 8.25 -8.91 5.41
C ASP A 16 7.59 -7.78 4.61
N VAL A 17 7.60 -7.93 3.29
CA VAL A 17 7.05 -6.98 2.32
C VAL A 17 5.55 -6.70 2.51
N ARG A 18 4.81 -7.60 3.18
CA ARG A 18 3.36 -7.47 3.38
C ARG A 18 2.98 -6.18 4.11
N HIS A 19 3.78 -5.77 5.09
CA HIS A 19 3.55 -4.54 5.85
C HIS A 19 3.68 -3.31 4.95
N LEU A 20 4.76 -3.25 4.18
CA LEU A 20 5.01 -2.17 3.23
C LEU A 20 3.91 -2.10 2.17
N ALA A 21 3.61 -3.24 1.53
CA ALA A 21 2.60 -3.31 0.48
C ALA A 21 1.19 -3.00 1.01
N SER A 22 0.87 -3.31 2.27
CA SER A 22 -0.42 -2.98 2.89
C SER A 22 -0.60 -1.47 3.05
N MET A 23 0.43 -0.75 3.51
CA MET A 23 0.36 0.71 3.65
C MET A 23 0.25 1.41 2.29
N ILE A 24 1.05 0.98 1.30
CA ILE A 24 1.02 1.54 -0.05
C ILE A 24 -0.34 1.30 -0.71
N ARG A 25 -0.94 0.10 -0.53
CA ARG A 25 -2.29 -0.18 -1.02
C ARG A 25 -3.37 0.70 -0.39
N GLY A 26 -3.17 1.15 0.86
CA GLY A 26 -4.12 2.03 1.55
C GLY A 26 -4.32 3.38 0.86
N VAL A 27 -3.35 3.81 0.06
CA VAL A 27 -3.36 5.09 -0.68
C VAL A 27 -3.44 4.90 -2.20
N ALA A 28 -3.60 3.66 -2.68
CA ALA A 28 -3.58 3.34 -4.11
C ALA A 28 -4.93 3.54 -4.80
N PHE A 29 -5.35 4.80 -4.97
CA PHE A 29 -6.54 5.18 -5.75
C PHE A 29 -6.21 5.80 -7.12
N VAL A 30 -4.97 6.28 -7.31
CA VAL A 30 -4.42 6.71 -8.61
C VAL A 30 -3.10 6.00 -8.86
N ASN A 31 -2.81 5.67 -10.12
CA ASN A 31 -1.57 4.98 -10.52
C ASN A 31 -0.32 5.89 -10.42
N ARG A 32 -0.46 7.18 -10.15
CA ARG A 32 0.67 8.12 -10.08
C ARG A 32 0.94 8.43 -8.61
N ALA A 33 2.14 8.11 -8.12
CA ALA A 33 2.52 8.34 -6.74
C ALA A 33 3.86 9.06 -6.65
N THR A 34 3.92 10.10 -5.83
CA THR A 34 5.14 10.79 -5.44
C THR A 34 5.75 10.08 -4.23
N ILE A 35 7.01 9.70 -4.33
CA ILE A 35 7.79 9.11 -3.24
C ILE A 35 8.80 10.15 -2.77
N SER A 36 8.75 10.49 -1.49
CA SER A 36 9.72 11.36 -0.82
C SER A 36 10.49 10.55 0.21
N ILE A 37 11.81 10.48 0.03
CA ILE A 37 12.74 9.75 0.89
C ILE A 37 13.51 10.75 1.74
N SER A 38 13.55 10.52 3.05
CA SER A 38 14.25 11.36 4.02
C SER A 38 14.97 10.51 5.07
N GLU A 39 15.75 11.12 5.97
CA GLU A 39 16.35 10.39 7.10
C GLU A 39 15.30 9.75 8.03
N ALA A 40 14.13 10.36 8.17
CA ALA A 40 13.06 9.87 9.04
C ALA A 40 12.28 8.68 8.43
N GLY A 41 12.36 8.49 7.12
CA GLY A 41 11.67 7.42 6.41
C GLY A 41 11.15 7.87 5.05
N ILE A 42 10.18 7.10 4.56
CA ILE A 42 9.61 7.23 3.22
C ILE A 42 8.16 7.69 3.33
N THR A 43 7.81 8.71 2.55
CA THR A 43 6.42 9.17 2.39
C THR A 43 5.97 8.87 0.98
N VAL A 44 4.82 8.20 0.85
CA VAL A 44 4.15 7.97 -0.44
C VAL A 44 2.92 8.86 -0.48
N THR A 45 2.88 9.77 -1.44
CA THR A 45 1.79 10.72 -1.65
C THR A 45 1.11 10.42 -2.97
N VAL A 46 -0.22 10.37 -2.93
CA VAL A 46 -1.07 10.19 -4.11
C VAL A 46 -2.06 11.33 -4.14
N GLU A 47 -2.17 12.00 -5.30
CA GLU A 47 -3.09 13.11 -5.52
C GLU A 47 -4.01 12.81 -6.71
N GLU A 48 -5.29 13.16 -6.57
CA GLU A 48 -6.26 13.16 -7.67
C GLU A 48 -6.96 14.51 -7.78
N ALA A 49 -6.98 15.05 -9.00
CA ALA A 49 -7.77 16.22 -9.40
C ALA A 49 -7.67 17.44 -8.47
N ARG A 50 -6.51 17.66 -7.81
CA ARG A 50 -6.28 18.79 -6.88
C ARG A 50 -7.31 18.90 -5.76
N SER A 51 -7.95 17.80 -5.39
CA SER A 51 -9.04 17.79 -4.39
C SER A 51 -8.93 16.63 -3.42
N LEU A 52 -8.26 15.55 -3.81
CA LEU A 52 -8.03 14.38 -2.98
C LEU A 52 -6.53 14.13 -2.88
N ILE A 53 -6.04 14.04 -1.64
CA ILE A 53 -4.65 13.69 -1.34
C ILE A 53 -4.67 12.59 -0.28
N ALA A 54 -3.82 11.59 -0.44
CA ALA A 54 -3.50 10.67 0.62
C ALA A 54 -2.00 10.51 0.78
N ASN A 55 -1.58 10.48 2.05
CA ASN A 55 -0.20 10.30 2.44
C ASN A 55 -0.06 9.01 3.26
N ALA A 56 0.82 8.12 2.82
CA ALA A 56 1.27 6.98 3.61
C ALA A 56 2.69 7.25 4.09
N TYR A 57 2.84 7.46 5.39
CA TYR A 57 4.15 7.62 6.02
C TYR A 57 4.68 6.27 6.53
N ILE A 58 5.90 5.95 6.11
CA ILE A 58 6.59 4.70 6.43
C ILE A 58 7.88 5.06 7.17
N PRO A 59 7.90 4.95 8.51
CA PRO A 59 9.07 5.33 9.28
C PRO A 59 10.26 4.40 9.01
N TYR A 60 11.47 4.92 9.18
CA TYR A 60 12.72 4.14 9.03
C TYR A 60 12.74 2.87 9.91
N SER A 61 12.03 2.88 11.04
CA SER A 61 11.93 1.76 11.99
C SER A 61 11.21 0.53 11.47
N LEU A 62 10.46 0.64 10.36
CA LEU A 62 9.86 -0.52 9.69
C LEU A 62 10.91 -1.36 8.94
N PHE A 63 12.02 -0.73 8.55
CA PHE A 63 13.08 -1.36 7.79
C PHE A 63 14.08 -2.02 8.74
N SER A 64 14.56 -3.21 8.38
CA SER A 64 15.66 -3.87 9.09
C SER A 64 17.00 -3.18 8.84
N ASN A 65 17.14 -2.53 7.68
CA ASN A 65 18.24 -1.65 7.35
C ASN A 65 17.68 -0.46 6.57
N TYR A 66 18.10 0.75 6.93
CA TYR A 66 17.74 1.98 6.23
C TYR A 66 18.96 2.89 6.20
N THR A 67 19.44 3.20 5.00
CA THR A 67 20.53 4.12 4.73
C THR A 67 20.05 5.12 3.69
N PHE A 68 20.05 6.39 4.05
CA PHE A 68 19.70 7.48 3.14
C PHE A 68 20.90 8.42 3.02
N ASN A 69 21.33 8.65 1.79
CA ASN A 69 22.37 9.60 1.45
C ASN A 69 21.70 10.75 0.71
N PRO A 70 21.60 11.95 1.31
CA PRO A 70 20.92 13.05 0.67
C PRO A 70 21.61 13.40 -0.65
N PRO A 71 20.85 13.68 -1.73
CA PRO A 71 21.43 14.10 -2.99
C PRO A 71 22.24 15.38 -2.74
N SER A 72 23.52 15.37 -3.16
CA SER A 72 24.42 16.51 -2.99
C SER A 72 23.93 17.62 -3.91
N GLY A 73 23.20 18.60 -3.38
CA GLY A 73 22.75 19.74 -4.16
C GLY A 73 23.93 20.60 -4.61
N ASP A 74 24.20 20.63 -5.91
CA ASP A 74 24.91 21.75 -6.53
C ASP A 74 24.05 23.01 -6.37
N ALA A 75 24.70 24.13 -6.07
CA ALA A 75 24.06 25.41 -5.78
C ALA A 75 23.19 25.95 -6.95
N ALA A 76 22.10 26.63 -6.57
CA ALA A 76 21.15 27.44 -7.37
C ALA A 76 19.97 26.66 -7.97
N SER A 77 18.75 26.84 -7.45
CA SER A 77 18.05 28.12 -7.56
C SER A 77 17.14 28.42 -6.38
N SER A 78 17.27 29.66 -5.91
CA SER A 78 16.51 30.32 -4.87
C SER A 78 15.04 30.54 -5.23
N GLN A 79 14.12 30.21 -4.31
CA GLN A 79 13.16 31.14 -3.69
C GLN A 79 12.06 30.33 -2.99
N GLY A 80 11.95 30.50 -1.67
CA GLY A 80 10.86 29.93 -0.87
C GLY A 80 11.38 29.44 0.47
N SER A 81 11.04 30.17 1.53
CA SER A 81 11.27 29.83 2.92
C SER A 81 10.66 28.47 3.28
N ASP A 82 11.48 27.50 3.65
CA ASP A 82 11.32 26.71 4.87
C ASP A 82 12.50 25.73 5.02
N SER A 83 12.86 25.44 6.26
CA SER A 83 13.99 24.56 6.62
C SER A 83 13.64 23.10 6.32
N GLN A 84 13.51 22.76 5.04
CA GLN A 84 13.12 21.42 4.60
C GLN A 84 14.36 20.53 4.56
N SER A 85 14.37 19.48 5.39
CA SER A 85 15.42 18.46 5.39
C SER A 85 15.64 17.93 3.96
N PRO A 86 16.90 17.69 3.54
CA PRO A 86 17.17 17.23 2.19
C PRO A 86 16.45 15.89 1.96
N ALA A 87 15.53 15.87 0.99
CA ALA A 87 14.76 14.71 0.63
C ALA A 87 14.95 14.39 -0.86
N ALA A 88 15.08 13.12 -1.19
CA ALA A 88 15.04 12.69 -2.58
C ALA A 88 13.58 12.44 -2.97
N VAL A 89 13.09 13.13 -4.00
CA VAL A 89 11.70 13.06 -4.43
C VAL A 89 11.65 12.61 -5.88
N PHE A 90 10.82 11.62 -6.16
CA PHE A 90 10.56 11.15 -7.51
C PHE A 90 9.17 10.54 -7.59
N GLU A 91 8.70 10.29 -8.80
CA GLU A 91 7.42 9.63 -9.01
C GLU A 91 7.56 8.24 -9.60
N VAL A 92 6.58 7.41 -9.32
CA VAL A 92 6.47 6.05 -9.84
C VAL A 92 5.05 5.72 -10.24
N GLN A 93 4.93 4.72 -11.12
CA GLN A 93 3.66 4.05 -11.37
C GLN A 93 3.34 3.11 -10.22
N LEU A 94 2.33 3.46 -9.43
CA LEU A 94 1.96 2.78 -8.20
C LEU A 94 1.48 1.35 -8.44
N ASP A 95 0.77 1.11 -9.54
CA ASP A 95 0.30 -0.23 -9.92
C ASP A 95 1.49 -1.15 -10.19
N VAL A 96 2.48 -0.66 -10.95
CA VAL A 96 3.73 -1.39 -11.25
C VAL A 96 4.48 -1.71 -9.96
N LEU A 97 4.63 -0.71 -9.07
CA LEU A 97 5.27 -0.92 -7.78
C LEU A 97 4.54 -2.01 -6.97
N LEU A 98 3.21 -1.95 -6.88
CA LEU A 98 2.40 -2.93 -6.14
C LEU A 98 2.44 -4.33 -6.76
N GLU A 99 2.51 -4.43 -8.09
CA GLU A 99 2.71 -5.69 -8.80
C GLU A 99 4.08 -6.30 -8.49
N CYS A 100 5.15 -5.50 -8.53
CA CYS A 100 6.49 -5.94 -8.17
C CYS A 100 6.56 -6.41 -6.71
N LEU A 101 5.94 -5.67 -5.79
CA LEU A 101 5.85 -6.07 -4.38
C LEU A 101 5.07 -7.38 -4.17
N ASN A 102 4.17 -7.71 -5.11
CA ASN A 102 3.31 -8.88 -5.05
C ASN A 102 3.70 -10.01 -6.03
N ILE A 103 4.94 -10.03 -6.52
CA ILE A 103 5.36 -11.01 -7.53
C ILE A 103 5.25 -12.47 -7.05
N PHE A 104 5.45 -12.72 -5.76
CA PHE A 104 5.29 -14.03 -5.14
C PHE A 104 3.86 -14.31 -4.65
N GLY A 105 2.92 -13.38 -4.84
CA GLY A 105 1.53 -13.50 -4.40
C GLY A 105 1.33 -13.43 -2.87
N THR A 106 2.42 -13.39 -2.09
CA THR A 106 2.42 -13.33 -0.61
C THR A 106 2.02 -11.96 -0.07
N ALA A 107 2.27 -10.91 -0.85
CA ALA A 107 1.97 -9.53 -0.45
C ALA A 107 0.50 -9.14 -0.72
N GLY A 108 -0.21 -9.90 -1.54
CA GLY A 108 -1.50 -9.56 -2.13
C GLY A 108 -2.68 -9.96 -1.26
N GLY A 109 -3.15 -9.05 -0.42
CA GLY A 109 -4.51 -9.12 0.09
C GLY A 109 -5.49 -8.72 -1.02
N ASN A 110 -5.85 -9.62 -1.94
CA ASN A 110 -6.79 -9.32 -3.03
C ASN A 110 -8.18 -8.93 -2.48
N LEU A 111 -8.43 -7.64 -2.26
CA LEU A 111 -9.73 -7.08 -1.89
C LEU A 111 -10.69 -6.93 -3.10
N LEU A 112 -10.23 -7.26 -4.32
CA LEU A 112 -10.93 -7.00 -5.57
C LEU A 112 -10.85 -8.20 -6.55
N VAL A 113 -11.21 -9.42 -6.12
CA VAL A 113 -11.57 -10.46 -7.10
C VAL A 113 -13.03 -10.26 -7.46
N LYS A 114 -13.23 -9.52 -8.56
CA LYS A 114 -14.37 -9.68 -9.46
C LYS A 114 -14.39 -11.15 -9.85
N GLY A 115 -15.51 -11.84 -9.58
CA GLY A 115 -15.63 -13.26 -9.81
C GLY A 115 -15.27 -13.67 -11.25
N GLY A 116 -14.66 -14.84 -11.37
CA GLY A 116 -14.63 -15.64 -12.60
C GLY A 116 -13.28 -15.68 -13.32
N ALA A 117 -12.52 -16.76 -13.13
CA ALA A 117 -12.22 -17.75 -14.17
C ALA A 117 -10.96 -18.58 -13.82
N GLY A 118 -11.14 -19.90 -13.68
CA GLY A 118 -10.16 -20.89 -14.13
C GLY A 118 -8.99 -21.26 -13.22
N ALA A 119 -9.25 -22.01 -12.15
CA ALA A 119 -8.25 -22.95 -11.62
C ALA A 119 -8.95 -24.25 -11.22
N GLU A 120 -8.95 -25.19 -12.17
CA GLU A 120 -9.44 -26.55 -12.00
C GLU A 120 -8.50 -27.31 -11.05
N GLN A 121 -9.00 -27.66 -9.86
CA GLN A 121 -8.43 -28.72 -9.04
C GLN A 121 -9.57 -29.54 -8.40
N LYS A 122 -9.84 -30.72 -8.95
CA LYS A 122 -10.46 -31.84 -8.22
C LYS A 122 -9.36 -32.55 -7.43
N PRO A 123 -9.64 -33.01 -6.19
CA PRO A 123 -10.06 -34.41 -6.07
C PRO A 123 -11.13 -34.71 -5.00
N ARG A 124 -12.10 -35.52 -5.43
CA ARG A 124 -12.74 -36.68 -4.77
C ARG A 124 -12.74 -36.76 -3.23
N GLY A 125 -13.91 -36.56 -2.62
CA GLY A 125 -14.25 -37.04 -1.26
C GLY A 125 -15.73 -36.83 -0.96
N LYS A 126 -16.49 -37.92 -0.73
CA LYS A 126 -17.92 -37.91 -0.45
C LYS A 126 -18.21 -37.32 0.94
N ALA A 127 -19.09 -36.33 1.03
CA ALA A 127 -19.89 -36.08 2.24
C ALA A 127 -21.25 -35.48 1.86
N GLN A 128 -22.28 -36.27 2.13
CA GLN A 128 -23.69 -35.97 1.96
C GLN A 128 -24.13 -35.06 3.13
N GLY A 129 -24.64 -33.86 2.85
CA GLY A 129 -25.12 -32.96 3.90
C GLY A 129 -25.88 -31.75 3.36
N ARG A 130 -27.19 -31.72 3.61
CA ARG A 130 -28.10 -30.60 3.38
C ARG A 130 -27.60 -29.32 4.07
N GLY A 131 -27.65 -28.17 3.39
CA GLY A 131 -27.47 -26.87 4.05
C GLY A 131 -27.52 -25.69 3.08
N LYS A 132 -28.69 -25.08 2.94
CA LYS A 132 -28.95 -23.82 2.22
C LYS A 132 -28.24 -22.65 2.92
N GLY A 133 -27.47 -21.86 2.16
CA GLY A 133 -27.28 -20.43 2.35
C GLY A 133 -26.28 -19.98 3.43
N LYS A 134 -25.00 -19.83 3.07
CA LYS A 134 -24.03 -19.01 3.84
C LYS A 134 -22.87 -18.40 3.03
N GLU A 135 -22.94 -18.42 1.70
CA GLU A 135 -21.80 -18.15 0.79
C GLU A 135 -21.25 -16.71 0.75
N TRP A 136 -21.85 -15.73 1.45
CA TRP A 136 -21.42 -14.32 1.42
C TRP A 136 -20.60 -13.86 2.63
N ALA A 137 -20.39 -14.69 3.66
CA ALA A 137 -19.63 -14.29 4.86
C ALA A 137 -18.15 -14.74 4.83
N ASP A 138 -17.84 -15.81 4.10
CA ASP A 138 -16.56 -16.52 4.22
C ASP A 138 -15.45 -15.95 3.30
N LEU A 139 -15.80 -15.08 2.35
CA LEU A 139 -14.82 -14.44 1.46
C LEU A 139 -14.01 -13.32 2.12
N ASN A 140 -14.44 -12.80 3.28
CA ASN A 140 -13.74 -11.71 3.98
C ASN A 140 -12.89 -12.21 5.16
N ALA A 141 -13.27 -13.33 5.78
CA ALA A 141 -12.49 -13.95 6.86
C ALA A 141 -11.18 -14.56 6.32
N ASN A 142 -11.27 -15.34 5.22
CA ASN A 142 -10.10 -15.94 4.58
C ASN A 142 -9.07 -14.93 4.03
N ARG A 143 -9.40 -13.64 3.94
CA ARG A 143 -8.51 -12.58 3.43
C ARG A 143 -7.49 -12.10 4.46
N LEU A 144 -7.93 -11.94 5.71
CA LEU A 144 -7.02 -11.69 6.84
C LEU A 144 -6.26 -12.97 7.17
N ASP A 145 -6.93 -14.13 7.10
CA ASP A 145 -6.28 -15.41 7.36
C ASP A 145 -5.16 -15.68 6.34
N ASN A 146 -5.31 -15.36 5.05
CA ASN A 146 -4.21 -15.54 4.08
C ASN A 146 -3.01 -14.60 4.36
N TYR A 147 -3.26 -13.44 4.99
CA TYR A 147 -2.21 -12.51 5.43
C TYR A 147 -1.42 -13.08 6.62
N PHE A 148 -2.07 -13.78 7.55
CA PHE A 148 -1.43 -14.38 8.74
C PHE A 148 -1.04 -15.86 8.59
N THR A 149 -1.55 -16.58 7.59
CA THR A 149 -1.29 -18.02 7.36
C THR A 149 -0.21 -18.29 6.31
N SER A 150 0.18 -17.30 5.49
CA SER A 150 1.44 -17.40 4.73
C SER A 150 2.60 -17.31 5.72
N SER A 151 3.00 -18.47 6.25
CA SER A 151 4.14 -18.63 7.16
C SER A 151 5.48 -18.30 6.51
N LYS A 152 5.49 -18.07 5.20
CA LYS A 152 6.65 -17.61 4.44
C LYS A 152 6.55 -16.11 4.19
N ALA A 153 7.47 -15.36 4.79
CA ALA A 153 7.61 -13.93 4.56
C ALA A 153 8.52 -13.70 3.36
N THR A 154 8.18 -12.73 2.51
CA THR A 154 9.04 -12.31 1.41
C THR A 154 9.87 -11.12 1.87
N ALA A 155 11.20 -11.28 1.87
CA ALA A 155 12.12 -10.20 2.12
C ALA A 155 12.25 -9.31 0.87
N LEU A 156 12.41 -8.02 1.09
CA LEU A 156 12.60 -7.00 0.07
C LEU A 156 13.87 -6.20 0.40
N ARG A 157 14.71 -5.97 -0.60
CA ARG A 157 15.72 -4.92 -0.58
C ARG A 157 15.38 -3.90 -1.66
N MET A 158 15.38 -2.64 -1.30
CA MET A 158 15.09 -1.51 -2.18
C MET A 158 16.34 -0.65 -2.27
N SER A 159 16.73 -0.27 -3.48
CA SER A 159 17.81 0.67 -3.71
C SER A 159 17.46 1.70 -4.78
N TYR A 160 18.00 2.90 -4.60
CA TYR A 160 17.82 4.01 -5.53
C TYR A 160 19.14 4.77 -5.63
N GLN A 161 19.65 4.90 -6.86
CA GLN A 161 20.96 5.53 -7.11
C GLN A 161 20.90 7.06 -7.16
N GLY A 162 19.72 7.64 -7.40
CA GLY A 162 19.53 9.08 -7.57
C GLY A 162 18.72 9.41 -8.81
N GLU A 163 18.60 10.70 -9.10
CA GLU A 163 17.81 11.21 -10.21
C GLU A 163 18.19 10.57 -11.55
N GLY A 164 17.19 10.21 -12.35
CA GLY A 164 17.37 9.53 -13.64
C GLY A 164 17.62 8.01 -13.56
N TYR A 165 17.82 7.43 -12.36
CA TYR A 165 17.94 5.99 -12.19
C TYR A 165 16.61 5.35 -11.75
N PRO A 166 16.31 4.10 -12.15
CA PRO A 166 15.13 3.40 -11.66
C PRO A 166 15.25 3.05 -10.17
N LEU A 167 14.10 2.82 -9.54
CA LEU A 167 14.01 2.21 -8.23
C LEU A 167 14.19 0.68 -8.39
N THR A 168 15.26 0.13 -7.84
CA THR A 168 15.54 -1.31 -7.91
C THR A 168 14.96 -2.02 -6.70
N LEU A 169 14.18 -3.07 -6.94
CA LEU A 169 13.55 -3.92 -5.93
C LEU A 169 14.08 -5.35 -6.07
N LEU A 170 14.73 -5.87 -5.03
CA LEU A 170 15.18 -7.25 -4.97
C LEU A 170 14.33 -8.01 -3.94
N LEU A 171 13.49 -8.92 -4.41
CA LEU A 171 12.62 -9.75 -3.57
C LEU A 171 13.15 -11.18 -3.46
N ALA A 172 13.01 -11.77 -2.28
CA ALA A 172 13.38 -13.16 -2.01
C ALA A 172 12.41 -13.81 -1.01
N GLU A 173 11.92 -15.02 -1.30
CA GLU A 173 11.06 -15.79 -0.37
C GLU A 173 11.87 -16.46 0.75
N ASP A 174 13.12 -16.84 0.48
CA ASP A 174 14.03 -17.48 1.45
C ASP A 174 15.50 -17.23 1.06
N ALA A 175 16.45 -17.48 1.95
CA ALA A 175 17.89 -17.30 1.72
C ALA A 175 18.41 -18.09 0.51
N ASN A 176 17.87 -19.30 0.30
CA ASN A 176 18.16 -20.18 -0.82
C ASN A 176 17.02 -20.22 -1.86
N GLY A 177 16.00 -19.37 -1.69
CA GLY A 177 14.84 -19.31 -2.55
C GLY A 177 15.11 -18.56 -3.87
N PRO A 178 14.15 -18.58 -4.80
CA PRO A 178 14.19 -17.75 -5.99
C PRO A 178 14.28 -16.27 -5.59
N LYS A 179 15.12 -15.53 -6.32
CA LYS A 179 15.28 -14.09 -6.18
C LYS A 179 14.77 -13.41 -7.44
N THR A 180 14.06 -12.32 -7.26
CA THR A 180 13.53 -11.52 -8.36
C THR A 180 13.98 -10.09 -8.22
N THR A 181 14.57 -9.55 -9.28
CA THR A 181 14.94 -8.13 -9.36
C THR A 181 13.95 -7.44 -10.28
N CYS A 182 13.33 -6.37 -9.81
CA CYS A 182 12.47 -5.50 -10.58
C CYS A 182 13.10 -4.10 -10.63
N GLU A 183 12.97 -3.44 -11.77
CA GLU A 183 13.38 -2.04 -11.93
C GLU A 183 12.14 -1.23 -12.26
N VAL A 184 11.76 -0.34 -11.35
CA VAL A 184 10.61 0.55 -11.52
C VAL A 184 11.13 1.90 -12.01
N THR A 185 10.68 2.31 -13.19
CA THR A 185 11.05 3.61 -13.76
C THR A 185 10.62 4.74 -12.83
N THR A 186 11.55 5.66 -12.57
CA THR A 186 11.28 6.90 -11.83
C THR A 186 11.00 8.03 -12.81
N LEU A 187 10.14 8.96 -12.41
CA LEU A 187 9.75 10.14 -13.16
C LEU A 187 10.06 11.39 -12.34
N GLU A 188 10.22 12.51 -13.03
CA GLU A 188 10.36 13.83 -12.41
C GLU A 188 9.06 14.18 -11.67
N PRO A 189 9.14 14.57 -10.39
CA PRO A 189 7.95 14.80 -9.57
C PRO A 189 7.20 16.06 -10.01
N GLU A 190 5.87 15.97 -10.08
CA GLU A 190 5.03 17.15 -10.22
C GLU A 190 4.79 17.81 -8.86
N PRO A 191 4.66 19.15 -8.81
CA PRO A 191 4.32 19.84 -7.57
C PRO A 191 2.91 19.46 -7.14
N ASN A 192 2.81 18.86 -5.95
CA ASN A 192 1.54 18.50 -5.33
C ASN A 192 0.85 19.74 -4.74
N LEU A 193 -0.48 19.72 -4.65
CA LEU A 193 -1.24 20.76 -3.98
C LEU A 193 -1.03 20.70 -2.46
N GLU A 194 -0.60 21.80 -1.85
CA GLU A 194 -0.61 21.93 -0.40
C GLU A 194 -2.02 22.32 0.07
N LEU A 195 -2.68 21.40 0.77
CA LEU A 195 -3.94 21.68 1.46
C LEU A 195 -3.61 22.12 2.90
N PRO A 196 -3.82 23.39 3.27
CA PRO A 196 -3.55 23.87 4.61
C PRO A 196 -4.64 23.33 5.56
N PHE A 197 -4.39 22.15 6.13
CA PHE A 197 -5.19 21.64 7.22
C PHE A 197 -4.62 22.16 8.54
N ASP A 198 -5.21 23.24 9.06
CA ASP A 198 -4.88 23.71 10.40
C ASP A 198 -5.59 22.84 11.45
N ASP A 199 -4.80 22.14 12.26
CA ASP A 199 -5.30 21.32 13.36
C ASP A 199 -5.99 22.16 14.44
N ASP A 200 -5.60 23.42 14.61
CA ASP A 200 -6.18 24.35 15.58
C ASP A 200 -7.54 24.90 15.12
N GLU A 201 -7.78 24.94 13.81
CA GLU A 201 -9.08 25.35 13.24
C GLU A 201 -10.09 24.19 13.14
N LYS A 202 -9.68 22.95 13.49
CA LYS A 202 -10.58 21.78 13.47
C LYS A 202 -11.72 21.93 14.47
N ARG A 203 -12.93 22.19 13.96
CA ARG A 203 -14.15 22.29 14.80
C ARG A 203 -14.62 20.95 15.38
N VAL A 204 -14.39 19.83 14.68
CA VAL A 204 -14.88 18.51 15.08
C VAL A 204 -13.87 17.42 14.68
N THR A 205 -13.50 16.55 15.61
CA THR A 205 -12.62 15.40 15.36
C THR A 205 -13.29 14.08 15.77
N PRO A 206 -14.20 13.53 14.97
CA PRO A 206 -14.83 12.26 15.30
C PRO A 206 -13.80 11.13 15.21
N ARG A 207 -13.79 10.21 16.18
CA ARG A 207 -12.92 9.03 16.20
C ARG A 207 -13.75 7.73 16.15
N PRO A 208 -14.45 7.45 15.04
CA PRO A 208 -15.21 6.22 14.91
C PRO A 208 -14.28 5.01 14.86
N HIS A 209 -14.75 3.86 15.36
CA HIS A 209 -14.02 2.61 15.18
C HIS A 209 -13.93 2.25 13.69
N ARG A 210 -12.75 1.78 13.23
CA ARG A 210 -12.48 1.48 11.80
C ARG A 210 -13.61 0.68 11.14
N ASN A 211 -14.05 -0.40 11.78
CA ASN A 211 -15.10 -1.28 11.25
C ASN A 211 -16.45 -0.57 11.06
N ILE A 212 -16.80 0.37 11.93
CA ILE A 212 -18.05 1.13 11.84
C ILE A 212 -17.97 2.08 10.64
N LEU A 213 -16.85 2.79 10.50
CA LEU A 213 -16.62 3.70 9.39
C LEU A 213 -16.62 2.96 8.04
N THR A 214 -15.97 1.79 7.97
CA THR A 214 -15.98 0.96 6.76
C THR A 214 -17.39 0.52 6.37
N CYS A 215 -18.19 0.06 7.33
CA CYS A 215 -19.58 -0.35 7.08
C CYS A 215 -20.44 0.82 6.55
N TYR A 216 -20.26 1.99 7.15
CA TYR A 216 -20.96 3.21 6.73
C TYR A 216 -20.57 3.61 5.30
N MET A 217 -19.28 3.66 4.99
CA MET A 217 -18.78 4.00 3.65
C MET A 217 -19.25 3.02 2.57
N GLN A 218 -19.21 1.71 2.86
CA GLN A 218 -19.71 0.68 1.94
C GLN A 218 -21.21 0.81 1.68
N SER A 219 -21.99 1.08 2.72
CA SER A 219 -23.44 1.29 2.60
C SER A 219 -23.75 2.56 1.81
N SER A 220 -23.00 3.64 2.03
CA SER A 220 -23.14 4.89 1.28
C SER A 220 -22.79 4.71 -0.19
N LYS A 221 -21.68 4.02 -0.50
CA LYS A 221 -21.32 3.66 -1.88
C LYS A 221 -22.43 2.87 -2.58
N ALA A 222 -22.96 1.83 -1.92
CA ALA A 222 -24.06 1.04 -2.45
C ALA A 222 -25.35 1.87 -2.67
N TYR A 223 -25.59 2.90 -1.86
CA TYR A 223 -26.71 3.82 -2.04
C TYR A 223 -26.55 4.70 -3.28
N TYR A 224 -25.39 5.32 -3.45
CA TYR A 224 -25.11 6.21 -4.59
C TYR A 224 -24.99 5.46 -5.92
N GLU A 225 -24.43 4.24 -5.92
CA GLU A 225 -24.28 3.43 -7.13
C GLU A 225 -25.54 2.61 -7.49
N GLY A 226 -26.45 2.36 -6.53
CA GLY A 226 -27.42 1.26 -6.61
C GLY A 226 -28.91 1.62 -6.56
N GLY A 227 -29.31 2.89 -6.54
CA GLY A 227 -30.71 3.35 -6.68
C GLY A 227 -31.78 2.52 -5.91
N LEU A 228 -32.14 2.94 -4.70
CA LEU A 228 -33.29 2.52 -3.85
C LEU A 228 -33.61 1.03 -3.60
N TYR A 229 -33.05 0.04 -4.32
CA TYR A 229 -33.41 -1.39 -4.15
C TYR A 229 -32.44 -2.20 -3.26
N GLY A 230 -31.47 -1.56 -2.62
CA GLY A 230 -30.44 -2.22 -1.79
C GLY A 230 -30.57 -2.06 -0.27
N TYR A 231 -31.58 -1.34 0.22
CA TYR A 231 -31.59 -0.85 1.62
C TYR A 231 -31.87 -1.91 2.69
N GLU A 232 -32.63 -2.97 2.39
CA GLU A 232 -33.12 -3.88 3.44
C GLU A 232 -32.12 -4.96 3.89
N ARG A 233 -30.98 -5.13 3.20
CA ARG A 233 -30.04 -6.24 3.48
C ARG A 233 -28.86 -5.90 4.38
N LEU A 234 -28.46 -4.63 4.50
CA LEU A 234 -27.24 -4.25 5.23
C LEU A 234 -27.49 -3.93 6.72
N PHE A 235 -28.65 -3.38 7.09
CA PHE A 235 -28.95 -3.04 8.50
C PHE A 235 -29.23 -4.25 9.40
N ARG A 236 -29.72 -5.37 8.86
CA ARG A 236 -30.05 -6.56 9.67
C ARG A 236 -28.86 -7.34 10.26
N ARG A 237 -27.61 -7.05 9.85
CA ARG A 237 -26.41 -7.72 10.37
C ARG A 237 -25.70 -6.98 11.50
N SER A 238 -26.03 -5.71 11.76
CA SER A 238 -25.34 -4.88 12.77
C SER A 238 -26.00 -4.95 14.16
N THR A 239 -27.20 -5.51 14.30
CA THR A 239 -27.90 -5.62 15.58
C THR A 239 -28.18 -7.08 15.91
N SER A 240 -27.11 -7.86 16.15
CA SER A 240 -27.25 -9.10 16.93
C SER A 240 -26.74 -8.80 18.34
N PRO A 241 -27.60 -8.82 19.38
CA PRO A 241 -27.17 -8.62 20.75
C PRO A 241 -26.50 -9.92 21.23
N ALA A 242 -25.17 -9.96 21.21
CA ALA A 242 -24.41 -10.94 21.96
C ALA A 242 -24.19 -10.41 23.39
N ILE A 243 -25.26 -10.41 24.19
CA ILE A 243 -25.18 -10.39 25.66
C ILE A 243 -26.22 -11.38 26.16
N ARG A 244 -25.76 -12.57 26.53
CA ARG A 244 -26.26 -13.38 27.63
C ARG A 244 -25.13 -14.25 28.14
#